data_AF-A0A0E3RZ83-F1
#
_entry.id   AF-A0A0E3RZ83-F1
#
_cell.length_a   1.000
_cell.length_b   1.000
_cell.length_c   1.000
_cell.angle_alpha   90.00
_cell.angle_beta   90.00
_cell.angle_gamma   90.00
#
_symmetry.space_group_name_H-M   'P 1'
#
loop_
_entity.id
_entity.type
_entity.pdbx_description
1 polymer ?
#
loop_
_entity_poly.entity_id
_entity_poly.type
_entity_poly.pdbx_seq_one_letter_code
_entity_poly.pdbx_strand_id
1 'polypeptide(L)'
;MCLTPASANEDDWDSLIVTLSPENSIVSKDVYILEALKFDGYGMVLVQVSKEDERLGDAVLENNSTAWCYLDSNNVRLKACNVTDQKTLPMFGSLCSPEAEIVFETKKIVEDDVVLELDLEANKDEYFLDEDIIIDMELRNVGEVKSDRIRLDLDSDGLLVKEGGPEIITLDKGSKKSCELRLRFPERLKESYNITVTLNWEDNSGKHSLYQDVEIELIEPLKIYKSAGLEAFSGNPVCVTISVKNIQKRKVNVSLLDLPPATFTVTSISRSDGDGMGPESPDYLNWNFVLAPEEKKTFSYYIKSDQPGAHRVPQVHTYSNLCGQTYNECSDSDNIITIFENISYLPYRNETHTEVTISSGVDLSSYLDKNGYSLLDIRVENKELDAFIFIPKGTRLLDSHKESIQAITITEVDQPSLPASLLLAEKCYGLEPEGAEFDPFCRLDLSLSDSVKGNFPAIYRYCGSNSIWNLTDCIVNENRISADISDFSIYAVLAEPPQEIKLNVKIVPS
;
A
#
# COMPACT_ATOMS: atom_id res chain seq x y z
N MET A 1 63.04 16.76 54.62
CA MET A 1 62.27 17.70 53.79
C MET A 1 61.27 16.83 53.04
N CYS A 2 60.05 16.68 53.58
CA CYS A 2 59.05 15.77 53.04
C CYS A 2 58.28 16.47 51.92
N LEU A 3 58.39 15.96 50.70
CA LEU A 3 57.46 16.25 49.62
C LEU A 3 56.24 15.35 49.84
N THR A 4 55.13 15.92 50.30
CA THR A 4 53.82 15.25 50.20
C THR A 4 53.41 15.24 48.73
N PRO A 5 53.03 14.08 48.14
CA PRO A 5 52.50 14.05 46.79
C PRO A 5 51.14 14.77 46.75
N ALA A 6 50.85 15.37 45.59
CA ALA A 6 49.56 15.98 45.29
C ALA A 6 48.43 14.96 45.54
N SER A 7 47.27 15.42 46.02
CA SER A 7 46.08 14.60 46.24
C SER A 7 45.73 13.83 44.97
N ALA A 8 45.97 12.51 44.97
CA ALA A 8 45.56 11.63 43.89
C ALA A 8 44.03 11.50 43.90
N ASN A 9 43.39 11.64 42.74
CA ASN A 9 41.96 11.35 42.58
C ASN A 9 41.71 9.86 42.91
N GLU A 10 40.66 9.56 43.67
CA GLU A 10 40.33 8.17 44.04
C GLU A 10 39.89 7.33 42.81
N ASP A 11 39.41 7.97 41.74
CA ASP A 11 38.92 7.31 40.51
C ASP A 11 40.04 6.71 39.61
N ASP A 12 41.31 7.08 39.84
CA ASP A 12 42.47 6.68 39.03
C ASP A 12 43.04 5.29 39.39
N TRP A 13 42.46 4.62 40.39
CA TRP A 13 42.99 3.39 40.98
C TRP A 13 41.94 2.29 40.97
N ASP A 14 42.35 1.08 40.58
CA ASP A 14 41.56 -0.12 40.85
C ASP A 14 41.94 -0.64 42.24
N SER A 15 40.96 -1.07 43.03
CA SER A 15 41.16 -1.46 44.44
C SER A 15 40.76 -2.91 44.69
N LEU A 16 41.59 -3.63 45.45
CA LEU A 16 41.33 -4.99 45.90
C LEU A 16 41.68 -5.09 47.39
N ILE A 17 40.73 -5.53 48.21
CA ILE A 17 40.98 -5.80 49.63
C ILE A 17 41.28 -7.29 49.76
N VAL A 18 42.42 -7.62 50.37
CA VAL A 18 42.94 -8.98 50.48
C VAL A 18 43.28 -9.30 51.92
N THR A 19 43.06 -10.55 52.34
CA THR A 19 43.49 -11.05 53.64
C THR A 19 44.63 -12.04 53.44
N LEU A 20 45.83 -11.70 53.93
CA LEU A 20 47.01 -12.55 53.86
C LEU A 20 47.29 -13.19 55.21
N SER A 21 47.66 -14.48 55.20
CA SER A 21 48.06 -15.24 56.38
C SER A 21 49.24 -16.16 56.03
N PRO A 22 49.93 -16.79 57.01
CA PRO A 22 50.98 -17.78 56.71
C PRO A 22 50.51 -18.94 55.84
N GLU A 23 49.21 -19.25 55.85
CA GLU A 23 48.60 -20.33 55.06
C GLU A 23 48.18 -19.85 53.66
N ASN A 24 47.87 -18.56 53.53
CA ASN A 24 47.49 -17.88 52.28
C ASN A 24 48.35 -16.61 52.13
N SER A 25 49.65 -16.79 51.88
CA SER A 25 50.62 -15.69 51.92
C SER A 25 50.67 -14.90 50.63
N ILE A 26 50.12 -15.39 49.52
CA ILE A 26 50.29 -14.79 48.19
C ILE A 26 48.93 -14.45 47.58
N VAL A 27 48.84 -13.26 46.99
CA VAL A 27 47.72 -12.84 46.15
C VAL A 27 48.24 -12.14 44.90
N SER A 28 47.57 -12.34 43.78
CA SER A 28 47.86 -11.66 42.52
C SER A 28 46.76 -10.68 42.17
N LYS A 29 47.15 -9.58 41.52
CA LYS A 29 46.27 -8.57 40.95
C LYS A 29 46.93 -8.00 39.71
N ASP A 30 46.27 -8.13 38.57
CA ASP A 30 46.83 -7.78 37.25
C ASP A 30 48.17 -8.49 37.02
N VAL A 31 49.23 -7.73 36.69
CA VAL A 31 50.61 -8.21 36.53
C VAL A 31 51.40 -8.25 37.85
N TYR A 32 50.81 -7.83 38.97
CA TYR A 32 51.49 -7.70 40.26
C TYR A 32 51.13 -8.84 41.22
N ILE A 33 52.10 -9.26 42.01
CA ILE A 33 51.97 -10.27 43.05
C ILE A 33 52.39 -9.67 44.38
N LEU A 34 51.53 -9.78 45.39
CA LEU A 34 51.76 -9.38 46.77
C LEU A 34 51.93 -10.64 47.63
N GLU A 35 53.05 -10.73 48.35
CA GLU A 35 53.37 -11.85 49.24
C GLU A 35 53.64 -11.35 50.67
N ALA A 36 52.97 -11.92 51.66
CA ALA A 36 53.27 -11.72 53.08
C ALA A 36 54.45 -12.60 53.50
N LEU A 37 55.59 -11.97 53.79
CA LEU A 37 56.81 -12.66 54.17
C LEU A 37 56.88 -12.98 55.66
N LYS A 38 56.49 -12.01 56.50
CA LYS A 38 56.69 -12.13 57.95
C LYS A 38 55.77 -11.21 58.74
N PHE A 39 55.26 -11.72 59.85
CA PHE A 39 54.60 -10.92 60.88
C PHE A 39 55.52 -10.76 62.11
N ASP A 40 55.48 -9.61 62.76
CA ASP A 40 56.47 -9.21 63.78
C ASP A 40 56.06 -9.53 65.24
N GLY A 41 54.80 -9.86 65.46
CA GLY A 41 54.17 -10.11 66.75
C GLY A 41 53.61 -8.86 67.44
N TYR A 42 53.65 -7.69 66.80
CA TYR A 42 53.25 -6.40 67.37
C TYR A 42 52.31 -5.59 66.44
N GLY A 43 51.66 -6.26 65.49
CA GLY A 43 50.70 -5.66 64.59
C GLY A 43 51.31 -5.08 63.31
N MET A 44 52.47 -5.58 62.87
CA MET A 44 53.07 -5.23 61.59
C MET A 44 53.28 -6.46 60.71
N VAL A 45 53.13 -6.27 59.40
CA VAL A 45 53.41 -7.29 58.38
C VAL A 45 54.42 -6.77 57.37
N LEU A 46 55.44 -7.58 57.07
CA LEU A 46 56.36 -7.37 55.97
C LEU A 46 55.79 -8.05 54.73
N VAL A 47 55.52 -7.27 53.69
CA VAL A 47 55.05 -7.75 52.39
C VAL A 47 56.09 -7.47 51.31
N GLN A 48 56.14 -8.34 50.31
CA GLN A 48 56.93 -8.19 49.10
C GLN A 48 56.00 -8.01 47.91
N VAL A 49 56.34 -7.07 47.03
CA VAL A 49 55.64 -6.89 45.75
C VAL A 49 56.58 -7.31 44.63
N SER A 50 56.05 -8.08 43.69
CA SER A 50 56.72 -8.46 42.45
C SER A 50 55.83 -8.22 41.24
N LYS A 51 56.44 -8.10 40.06
CA LYS A 51 55.78 -7.96 38.77
C LYS A 51 56.43 -8.93 37.80
N GLU A 52 55.66 -9.82 37.19
CA GLU A 52 56.16 -10.82 36.23
C GLU A 52 57.43 -11.57 36.72
N ASP A 53 57.40 -12.04 37.98
CA ASP A 53 58.50 -12.70 38.69
C ASP A 53 59.74 -11.84 39.04
N GLU A 54 59.71 -10.53 38.75
CA GLU A 54 60.74 -9.57 39.19
C GLU A 54 60.33 -8.89 40.52
N ARG A 55 61.22 -8.89 41.51
CA ARG A 55 60.96 -8.25 42.81
C ARG A 55 61.08 -6.73 42.70
N LEU A 56 59.96 -6.04 42.95
CA LEU A 56 59.86 -4.58 42.91
C LEU A 56 60.31 -3.93 44.23
N GLY A 57 60.03 -4.58 45.35
CA GLY A 57 60.44 -4.10 46.67
C GLY A 57 59.64 -4.70 47.82
N ASP A 58 60.00 -4.31 49.04
CA ASP A 58 59.33 -4.73 50.27
C ASP A 58 58.67 -3.52 50.94
N ALA A 59 57.53 -3.76 51.59
CA ALA A 59 56.83 -2.77 52.41
C ALA A 59 56.53 -3.35 53.80
N VAL A 60 56.72 -2.53 54.83
CA VAL A 60 56.23 -2.82 56.18
C VAL A 60 54.92 -2.07 56.36
N LEU A 61 53.85 -2.82 56.63
CA LEU A 61 52.51 -2.26 56.81
C LEU A 61 52.10 -2.40 58.28
N GLU A 62 51.68 -1.28 58.87
CA GLU A 62 51.25 -1.19 60.26
C GLU A 62 49.73 -1.37 60.37
N ASN A 63 49.28 -2.00 61.45
CA ASN A 63 47.87 -2.16 61.78
C ASN A 63 47.13 -0.81 61.81
N ASN A 64 45.95 -0.73 61.17
CA ASN A 64 45.15 0.49 61.05
C ASN A 64 45.93 1.69 60.46
N SER A 65 46.84 1.44 59.52
CA SER A 65 47.60 2.52 58.88
C SER A 65 46.68 3.41 58.06
N THR A 66 46.79 4.72 58.29
CA THR A 66 46.19 5.74 57.42
C THR A 66 47.13 6.19 56.30
N ALA A 67 48.41 5.79 56.37
CA ALA A 67 49.42 6.12 55.37
C ALA A 67 49.53 5.05 54.29
N TRP A 68 49.61 5.50 53.03
CA TRP A 68 49.88 4.66 51.88
C TRP A 68 51.38 4.43 51.70
N CYS A 69 51.76 3.17 51.47
CA CYS A 69 53.07 2.80 50.96
C CYS A 69 53.01 2.75 49.44
N TYR A 70 53.92 3.44 48.74
CA TYR A 70 53.96 3.49 47.29
C TYR A 70 55.16 2.68 46.77
N LEU A 71 54.91 1.86 45.74
CA LEU A 71 55.88 1.01 45.06
C LEU A 71 55.72 1.17 43.54
N ASP A 72 56.68 0.64 42.78
CA ASP A 72 56.73 0.73 41.31
C ASP A 72 56.52 2.16 40.78
N SER A 73 57.39 3.10 41.17
CA SER A 73 57.30 4.52 40.77
C SER A 73 55.90 5.16 40.96
N ASN A 74 55.18 4.76 42.02
CA ASN A 74 53.81 5.18 42.35
C ASN A 74 52.72 4.60 41.42
N ASN A 75 52.93 3.42 40.82
CA ASN A 75 51.88 2.66 40.12
C ASN A 75 51.17 1.65 41.03
N VAL A 76 51.75 1.36 42.20
CA VAL A 76 51.17 0.48 43.23
C VAL A 76 51.11 1.24 44.55
N ARG A 77 49.98 1.17 45.25
CA ARG A 77 49.88 1.64 46.64
C ARG A 77 49.20 0.63 47.55
N LEU A 78 49.74 0.51 48.77
CA LEU A 78 49.34 -0.47 49.77
C LEU A 78 49.11 0.19 51.13
N LYS A 79 48.14 -0.31 51.88
CA LYS A 79 48.02 -0.04 53.34
C LYS A 79 47.36 -1.23 54.03
N ALA A 80 47.73 -1.52 55.26
CA ALA A 80 47.03 -2.52 56.07
C ALA A 80 45.89 -1.85 56.84
N CYS A 81 44.68 -2.35 56.65
CA CYS A 81 43.51 -1.97 57.43
C CYS A 81 43.54 -2.64 58.80
N ASN A 82 43.88 -3.93 58.86
CA ASN A 82 43.87 -4.70 60.09
C ASN A 82 45.00 -5.74 60.07
N VAL A 83 45.82 -5.80 61.12
CA VAL A 83 46.83 -6.85 61.32
C VAL A 83 46.61 -7.47 62.69
N THR A 84 46.26 -8.76 62.71
CA THR A 84 45.83 -9.49 63.91
C THR A 84 46.99 -10.06 64.73
N ASP A 85 48.24 -9.90 64.26
CA ASP A 85 49.45 -10.42 64.92
C ASP A 85 49.89 -9.59 66.13
N GLN A 86 49.17 -9.67 67.25
CA GLN A 86 49.49 -8.93 68.47
C GLN A 86 49.73 -9.84 69.68
N LYS A 87 50.98 -9.91 70.15
CA LYS A 87 51.39 -10.66 71.36
C LYS A 87 50.72 -10.20 72.67
N THR A 88 50.04 -9.05 72.67
CA THR A 88 49.32 -8.49 73.81
C THR A 88 47.86 -8.95 73.95
N LEU A 89 47.37 -9.83 73.06
CA LEU A 89 46.01 -10.37 73.17
C LEU A 89 45.92 -11.37 74.35
N PRO A 90 44.85 -11.32 75.17
CA PRO A 90 44.68 -12.23 76.31
C PRO A 90 44.70 -13.69 75.84
N MET A 91 45.16 -14.59 76.72
CA MET A 91 45.58 -15.99 76.53
C MET A 91 44.68 -16.91 75.65
N PHE A 92 43.49 -16.48 75.25
CA PHE A 92 42.58 -17.18 74.33
C PHE A 92 42.59 -16.65 72.88
N GLY A 93 43.31 -15.55 72.59
CA GLY A 93 43.50 -15.02 71.22
C GLY A 93 44.68 -15.64 70.45
N SER A 94 45.46 -16.51 71.11
CA SER A 94 46.67 -17.16 70.56
C SER A 94 46.39 -18.44 69.74
N LEU A 95 45.12 -18.71 69.40
CA LEU A 95 44.70 -19.94 68.69
C LEU A 95 44.52 -19.76 67.17
N CYS A 96 44.60 -18.54 66.66
CA CYS A 96 44.45 -18.24 65.23
C CYS A 96 45.79 -17.82 64.63
N SER A 97 46.09 -18.32 63.42
CA SER A 97 47.22 -17.86 62.61
C SER A 97 47.10 -16.33 62.39
N PRO A 98 48.22 -15.57 62.39
CA PRO A 98 48.18 -14.13 62.16
C PRO A 98 47.66 -13.82 60.75
N GLU A 99 46.85 -12.76 60.63
CA GLU A 99 46.24 -12.32 59.38
C GLU A 99 46.44 -10.81 59.20
N ALA A 100 46.62 -10.38 57.95
CA ALA A 100 46.67 -8.98 57.55
C ALA A 100 45.65 -8.71 56.44
N GLU A 101 44.69 -7.84 56.72
CA GLU A 101 43.79 -7.25 55.73
C GLU A 101 44.47 -6.03 55.11
N ILE A 102 44.76 -6.10 53.82
CA ILE A 102 45.52 -5.11 53.07
C ILE A 102 44.66 -4.58 51.93
N VAL A 103 44.66 -3.26 51.76
CA VAL A 103 44.12 -2.62 50.55
C VAL A 103 45.23 -2.54 49.53
N PHE A 104 45.05 -3.26 48.42
CA PHE A 104 45.99 -3.35 47.31
C PHE A 104 45.44 -2.61 46.09
N GLU A 105 46.03 -1.45 45.80
CA GLU A 105 45.63 -0.59 44.69
C GLU A 105 46.69 -0.52 43.60
N THR A 106 46.23 -0.70 42.36
CA THR A 106 47.03 -0.62 41.13
C THR A 106 46.47 0.51 40.29
N LYS A 107 47.35 1.32 39.69
CA LYS A 107 46.94 2.44 38.85
C LYS A 107 46.34 1.89 37.55
N LYS A 108 45.17 2.40 37.14
CA LYS A 108 44.54 2.00 35.87
C LYS A 108 45.49 2.31 34.71
N ILE A 109 45.74 1.31 33.85
CA ILE A 109 46.39 1.54 32.56
C ILE A 109 45.28 2.04 31.63
N VAL A 110 45.24 3.34 31.38
CA VAL A 110 44.38 3.90 30.33
C VAL A 110 45.03 3.52 29.02
N GLU A 111 44.38 2.66 28.22
CA GLU A 111 44.76 2.49 26.82
C GLU A 111 44.57 3.85 26.14
N ASP A 112 45.65 4.44 25.65
CA ASP A 112 45.66 5.79 25.06
C ASP A 112 45.00 5.85 23.66
N ASP A 113 44.18 4.86 23.32
CA ASP A 113 43.64 4.66 21.98
C ASP A 113 42.33 5.41 21.79
N VAL A 114 42.19 6.03 20.62
CA VAL A 114 40.97 6.72 20.21
C VAL A 114 40.01 5.69 19.62
N VAL A 115 38.83 5.53 20.22
CA VAL A 115 37.78 4.65 19.71
C VAL A 115 36.61 5.49 19.23
N LEU A 116 36.31 5.39 17.93
CA LEU A 116 35.23 6.15 17.29
C LEU A 116 34.11 5.22 16.83
N GLU A 117 32.87 5.70 16.99
CA GLU A 117 31.68 5.10 16.40
C GLU A 117 31.03 6.12 15.46
N LEU A 118 30.66 5.67 14.27
CA LEU A 118 29.93 6.44 13.27
C LEU A 118 28.53 5.85 13.15
N ASP A 119 27.54 6.73 13.13
CA ASP A 119 26.17 6.43 12.77
C ASP A 119 25.77 7.31 11.58
N LEU A 120 25.09 6.71 10.61
CA LEU A 120 24.73 7.33 9.34
C LEU A 120 23.32 6.89 8.95
N GLU A 121 22.39 7.83 8.88
CA GLU A 121 20.98 7.55 8.61
C GLU A 121 20.43 8.53 7.57
N ALA A 122 19.82 7.99 6.51
CA ALA A 122 19.06 8.79 5.57
C ALA A 122 17.71 9.16 6.18
N ASN A 123 17.24 10.39 5.96
CA ASN A 123 15.96 10.83 6.54
C ASN A 123 14.72 10.15 5.90
N LYS A 124 14.90 9.45 4.78
CA LYS A 124 13.89 8.68 4.05
C LYS A 124 14.56 7.50 3.34
N ASP A 125 13.76 6.46 3.09
CA ASP A 125 14.19 5.30 2.31
C ASP A 125 14.21 5.62 0.80
N GLU A 126 13.21 6.38 0.32
CA GLU A 126 13.05 6.72 -1.10
C GLU A 126 12.81 8.23 -1.29
N TYR A 127 13.32 8.77 -2.39
CA TYR A 127 13.28 10.21 -2.69
C TYR A 127 12.63 10.52 -4.04
N PHE A 128 11.98 11.69 -4.13
CA PHE A 128 11.67 12.30 -5.43
C PHE A 128 12.90 13.00 -6.01
N LEU A 129 12.94 13.11 -7.35
CA LEU A 129 14.10 13.64 -8.06
C LEU A 129 14.50 15.08 -7.68
N ASP A 130 13.53 15.91 -7.29
CA ASP A 130 13.73 17.31 -6.91
C ASP A 130 13.91 17.54 -5.41
N GLU A 131 13.79 16.47 -4.61
CA GLU A 131 14.03 16.55 -3.18
C GLU A 131 15.52 16.65 -2.85
N ASP A 132 15.82 17.27 -1.73
CA ASP A 132 17.15 17.24 -1.13
C ASP A 132 17.28 15.91 -0.36
N ILE A 133 18.34 15.16 -0.67
CA ILE A 133 18.73 13.98 0.09
C ILE A 133 19.42 14.48 1.36
N ILE A 134 18.87 14.13 2.51
CA ILE A 134 19.36 14.57 3.81
C ILE A 134 19.82 13.33 4.57
N ILE A 135 21.09 13.35 4.99
CA ILE A 135 21.69 12.27 5.77
C ILE A 135 22.20 12.85 7.07
N ASP A 136 21.69 12.29 8.17
CA ASP A 136 22.13 12.61 9.51
C ASP A 136 23.34 11.74 9.83
N MET A 137 24.44 12.41 10.18
CA MET A 137 25.68 11.77 10.60
C MET A 137 25.93 12.09 12.06
N GLU A 138 26.15 11.07 12.88
CA GLU A 138 26.58 11.22 14.26
C GLU A 138 27.89 10.47 14.51
N LEU A 139 28.92 11.21 14.89
CA LEU A 139 30.22 10.67 15.26
C LEU A 139 30.42 10.77 16.77
N ARG A 140 30.74 9.66 17.41
CA ARG A 140 30.95 9.54 18.86
C ARG A 140 32.38 9.11 19.15
N ASN A 141 33.01 9.75 20.13
CA ASN A 141 34.25 9.25 20.71
C ASN A 141 33.91 8.45 21.96
N VAL A 142 33.92 7.12 21.84
CA VAL A 142 33.67 6.18 22.94
C VAL A 142 34.96 5.75 23.63
N GLY A 143 36.11 6.22 23.14
CA GLY A 143 37.42 6.02 23.77
C GLY A 143 37.65 6.96 24.95
N GLU A 144 38.75 6.70 25.66
CA GLU A 144 39.14 7.43 26.87
C GLU A 144 40.03 8.64 26.56
N VAL A 145 40.43 8.83 25.30
CA VAL A 145 41.35 9.88 24.83
C VAL A 145 40.71 10.79 23.80
N LYS A 146 41.07 12.07 23.82
CA LYS A 146 40.63 13.08 22.83
C LYS A 146 41.21 12.80 21.45
N SER A 147 40.39 12.98 20.41
CA SER A 147 40.84 12.92 19.01
C SER A 147 40.93 14.31 18.39
N ASP A 148 42.14 14.72 18.01
CA ASP A 148 42.42 16.08 17.55
C ASP A 148 42.35 16.27 16.02
N ARG A 149 42.39 15.18 15.24
CA ARG A 149 42.54 15.22 13.77
C ARG A 149 41.82 14.07 13.06
N ILE A 150 40.51 13.99 13.21
CA ILE A 150 39.68 13.07 12.43
C ILE A 150 39.41 13.71 11.07
N ARG A 151 39.81 13.04 9.99
CA ARG A 151 39.50 13.47 8.62
C ARG A 151 38.25 12.76 8.13
N LEU A 152 37.33 13.52 7.57
CA LEU A 152 36.11 13.01 6.97
C LEU A 152 36.23 13.12 5.45
N ASP A 153 36.13 11.99 4.77
CA ASP A 153 36.10 11.87 3.32
C ASP A 153 34.70 11.37 2.91
N LEU A 154 33.99 12.15 2.10
CA LEU A 154 32.66 11.84 1.59
C LEU A 154 32.75 11.42 0.13
N ASP A 155 32.41 10.18 -0.17
CA ASP A 155 32.08 9.75 -1.53
C ASP A 155 30.57 9.83 -1.74
N SER A 156 30.16 10.61 -2.72
CA SER A 156 28.75 10.88 -3.04
C SER A 156 28.23 10.04 -4.20
N ASP A 157 29.09 9.19 -4.80
CA ASP A 157 28.77 8.36 -5.96
C ASP A 157 28.13 9.14 -7.13
N GLY A 158 28.56 10.40 -7.31
CA GLY A 158 28.08 11.29 -8.37
C GLY A 158 26.82 12.10 -8.04
N LEU A 159 26.30 12.03 -6.82
CA LEU A 159 25.34 12.99 -6.31
C LEU A 159 25.98 14.38 -6.15
N LEU A 160 25.16 15.43 -6.30
CA LEU A 160 25.60 16.81 -6.16
C LEU A 160 25.54 17.23 -4.69
N VAL A 161 26.69 17.35 -4.04
CA VAL A 161 26.81 17.83 -2.66
C VAL A 161 26.47 19.32 -2.60
N LYS A 162 25.47 19.68 -1.78
CA LYS A 162 25.12 21.07 -1.47
C LYS A 162 25.73 21.55 -0.17
N GLU A 163 25.65 20.70 0.86
CA GLU A 163 26.15 20.95 2.20
C GLU A 163 26.88 19.69 2.63
N GLY A 164 28.22 19.80 2.71
CA GLY A 164 29.10 18.70 3.08
C GLY A 164 29.45 18.72 4.56
N GLY A 165 29.98 17.60 5.04
CA GLY A 165 30.49 17.48 6.41
C GLY A 165 31.78 18.30 6.60
N PRO A 166 32.15 18.60 7.86
CA PRO A 166 33.43 19.23 8.16
C PRO A 166 34.59 18.29 7.81
N GLU A 167 35.53 18.73 6.96
CA GLU A 167 36.70 17.94 6.54
C GLU A 167 37.58 17.49 7.73
N ILE A 168 37.66 18.31 8.78
CA ILE A 168 38.44 18.02 9.99
C ILE A 168 37.53 18.15 11.22
N ILE A 169 37.50 17.08 12.02
CA ILE A 169 36.72 16.99 13.26
C ILE A 169 37.68 16.81 14.44
N THR A 170 37.40 17.54 15.51
CA THR A 170 37.99 17.36 16.84
C THR A 170 36.89 16.90 17.78
N LEU A 171 37.15 15.85 18.55
CA LEU A 171 36.20 15.24 19.48
C LEU A 171 36.86 14.93 20.82
N ASP A 172 36.35 15.55 21.88
CA ASP A 172 36.74 15.27 23.26
C ASP A 172 36.29 13.86 23.70
N LYS A 173 36.89 13.35 24.77
CA LYS A 173 36.50 12.08 25.40
C LYS A 173 35.00 12.06 25.71
N GLY A 174 34.32 10.99 25.32
CA GLY A 174 32.89 10.78 25.60
C GLY A 174 31.97 11.79 24.92
N SER A 175 32.50 12.64 24.03
CA SER A 175 31.72 13.63 23.30
C SER A 175 31.21 13.08 21.98
N LYS A 176 30.21 13.76 21.43
CA LYS A 176 29.64 13.45 20.13
C LYS A 176 29.50 14.70 19.28
N LYS A 177 29.53 14.52 17.97
CA LYS A 177 29.33 15.57 16.99
C LYS A 177 28.36 15.07 15.93
N SER A 178 27.31 15.84 15.71
CA SER A 178 26.33 15.56 14.67
C SER A 178 26.46 16.59 13.55
N CYS A 179 26.33 16.16 12.31
CA CYS A 179 26.16 17.06 11.18
C CYS A 179 25.22 16.47 10.14
N GLU A 180 24.58 17.36 9.39
CA GLU A 180 23.63 17.00 8.33
C GLU A 180 24.35 17.15 6.98
N LEU A 181 24.33 16.10 6.16
CA LEU A 181 24.80 16.13 4.78
C LEU A 181 23.60 16.37 3.87
N ARG A 182 23.71 17.31 2.93
CA ARG A 182 22.67 17.59 1.93
C ARG A 182 23.17 17.38 0.53
N LEU A 183 22.52 16.48 -0.20
CA LEU A 183 22.85 16.14 -1.58
C LEU A 183 21.62 16.29 -2.50
N ARG A 184 21.88 16.30 -3.81
CA ARG A 184 20.85 16.28 -4.86
C ARG A 184 21.21 15.31 -5.95
N PHE A 185 20.18 14.79 -6.61
CA PHE A 185 20.36 14.03 -7.83
C PHE A 185 20.96 14.88 -8.96
N PRO A 186 21.91 14.32 -9.74
CA PRO A 186 22.46 14.96 -10.93
C PRO A 186 21.43 15.02 -12.07
N GLU A 187 21.79 15.67 -13.18
CA GLU A 187 20.92 15.73 -14.35
C GLU A 187 20.69 14.38 -15.04
N ARG A 188 21.68 13.48 -14.99
CA ARG A 188 21.62 12.12 -15.53
C ARG A 188 21.65 11.11 -14.41
N LEU A 189 20.64 10.25 -14.36
CA LEU A 189 20.46 9.32 -13.25
C LEU A 189 21.21 8.00 -13.46
N LYS A 190 21.52 7.34 -12.34
CA LYS A 190 21.91 5.93 -12.23
C LYS A 190 20.77 5.14 -11.57
N GLU A 191 20.92 3.83 -11.53
CA GLU A 191 19.96 2.90 -10.92
C GLU A 191 19.87 3.07 -9.39
N SER A 192 21.01 3.07 -8.72
CA SER A 192 21.13 3.40 -7.29
C SER A 192 22.36 4.27 -7.03
N TYR A 193 22.40 4.89 -5.85
CA TYR A 193 23.54 5.67 -5.37
C TYR A 193 23.92 5.16 -4.00
N ASN A 194 25.22 4.97 -3.77
CA ASN A 194 25.72 4.65 -2.44
C ASN A 194 26.61 5.78 -1.90
N ILE A 195 26.20 6.40 -0.80
CA ILE A 195 26.97 7.47 -0.16
C ILE A 195 27.84 6.82 0.91
N THR A 196 29.15 6.93 0.75
CA THR A 196 30.12 6.38 1.70
C THR A 196 30.80 7.50 2.46
N VAL A 197 30.73 7.45 3.80
CA VAL A 197 31.49 8.33 4.68
C VAL A 197 32.66 7.53 5.24
N THR A 198 33.87 8.00 4.98
CA THR A 198 35.10 7.44 5.54
C THR A 198 35.71 8.40 6.54
N LEU A 199 36.01 7.91 7.74
CA LEU A 199 36.72 8.61 8.79
C LEU A 199 38.12 8.05 8.91
N ASN A 200 39.13 8.92 8.86
CA ASN A 200 40.53 8.57 8.98
C ASN A 200 41.15 9.32 10.16
N TRP A 201 41.82 8.62 11.08
CA TRP A 201 42.54 9.25 12.19
C TRP A 201 43.87 8.54 12.47
N GLU A 202 44.73 9.20 13.24
CA GLU A 202 46.03 8.68 13.65
C GLU A 202 46.23 8.96 15.14
N ASP A 203 46.54 7.92 15.90
CA ASP A 203 46.85 7.96 17.33
C ASP A 203 48.12 7.16 17.64
N ASN A 204 48.35 6.83 18.91
CA ASN A 204 49.56 6.13 19.35
C ASN A 204 49.62 4.67 18.86
N SER A 205 48.48 4.03 18.56
CA SER A 205 48.43 2.68 17.99
C SER A 205 48.56 2.66 16.46
N GLY A 206 48.40 3.82 15.82
CA GLY A 206 48.75 4.02 14.41
C GLY A 206 47.66 4.74 13.64
N LYS A 207 47.53 4.38 12.35
CA LYS A 207 46.50 4.94 11.46
C LYS A 207 45.30 4.03 11.42
N HIS A 208 44.13 4.64 11.56
CA HIS A 208 42.85 3.95 11.62
C HIS A 208 41.89 4.53 10.59
N SER A 209 40.96 3.69 10.15
CA SER A 209 39.90 4.05 9.23
C SER A 209 38.60 3.37 9.63
N LEU A 210 37.51 4.12 9.64
CA LEU A 210 36.15 3.64 9.81
C LEU A 210 35.32 4.11 8.62
N TYR A 211 34.45 3.27 8.08
CA TYR A 211 33.54 3.68 7.03
C TYR A 211 32.14 3.17 7.31
N GLN A 212 31.15 3.93 6.84
CA GLN A 212 29.76 3.56 6.81
C GLN A 212 29.15 4.06 5.53
N ASP A 213 28.17 3.33 5.01
CA ASP A 213 27.53 3.60 3.75
C ASP A 213 26.01 3.60 3.89
N VAL A 214 25.35 4.36 3.01
CA VAL A 214 23.90 4.47 2.95
C VAL A 214 23.45 4.47 1.50
N GLU A 215 22.57 3.53 1.18
CA GLU A 215 21.97 3.40 -0.15
C GLU A 215 20.81 4.39 -0.29
N ILE A 216 20.77 5.09 -1.41
CA ILE A 216 19.74 6.06 -1.74
C ILE A 216 18.97 5.60 -2.96
N GLU A 217 17.69 5.35 -2.77
CA GLU A 217 16.76 4.94 -3.81
C GLU A 217 15.88 6.09 -4.30
N LEU A 218 15.53 6.04 -5.58
CA LEU A 218 14.61 6.98 -6.19
C LEU A 218 13.24 6.30 -6.33
N ILE A 219 12.18 7.01 -5.92
CA ILE A 219 10.80 6.57 -6.13
C ILE A 219 10.58 6.33 -7.63
N GLU A 220 9.98 5.19 -7.96
CA GLU A 220 9.62 4.85 -9.34
C GLU A 220 8.79 5.98 -9.99
N PRO A 221 9.00 6.29 -11.28
CA PRO A 221 8.49 7.52 -11.86
C PRO A 221 6.98 7.56 -12.10
N LEU A 222 6.31 6.40 -12.18
CA LEU A 222 4.93 6.29 -12.63
C LEU A 222 4.00 5.65 -11.59
N LYS A 223 2.73 6.05 -11.62
CA LYS A 223 1.63 5.28 -11.03
C LYS A 223 0.73 4.79 -12.15
N ILE A 224 0.53 3.47 -12.21
CA ILE A 224 -0.14 2.79 -13.31
C ILE A 224 -1.34 2.03 -12.76
N TYR A 225 -2.52 2.36 -13.27
CA TYR A 225 -3.76 1.70 -12.90
C TYR A 225 -4.40 1.08 -14.12
N LYS A 226 -4.84 -0.17 -14.01
CA LYS A 226 -5.60 -0.87 -15.05
C LYS A 226 -6.92 -1.38 -14.48
N SER A 227 -8.02 -1.05 -15.14
CA SER A 227 -9.36 -1.52 -14.80
C SER A 227 -10.05 -2.13 -16.01
N ALA A 228 -10.89 -3.14 -15.77
CA ALA A 228 -11.76 -3.74 -16.78
C ALA A 228 -13.17 -3.90 -16.19
N GLY A 229 -14.19 -3.98 -17.06
CA GLY A 229 -15.52 -4.38 -16.63
C GLY A 229 -15.49 -5.78 -15.99
N LEU A 230 -16.20 -5.95 -14.87
CA LEU A 230 -16.15 -7.18 -14.07
C LEU A 230 -16.93 -8.34 -14.70
N GLU A 231 -17.95 -8.03 -15.51
CA GLU A 231 -18.88 -9.01 -16.05
C GLU A 231 -19.22 -8.67 -17.50
N ALA A 232 -19.34 -9.69 -18.35
CA ALA A 232 -19.90 -9.59 -19.69
C ALA A 232 -20.51 -10.92 -20.14
N PHE A 233 -21.29 -10.88 -21.22
CA PHE A 233 -21.77 -12.07 -21.89
C PHE A 233 -20.85 -12.45 -23.06
N SER A 234 -20.86 -13.72 -23.44
CA SER A 234 -20.12 -14.28 -24.57
C SER A 234 -20.31 -13.41 -25.83
N GLY A 235 -19.21 -12.95 -26.43
CA GLY A 235 -19.22 -12.11 -27.62
C GLY A 235 -19.48 -10.61 -27.39
N ASN A 236 -19.90 -10.19 -26.18
CA ASN A 236 -20.10 -8.78 -25.86
C ASN A 236 -18.77 -8.08 -25.50
N PRO A 237 -18.59 -6.80 -25.90
CA PRO A 237 -17.36 -6.07 -25.63
C PRO A 237 -17.28 -5.61 -24.16
N VAL A 238 -16.11 -5.79 -23.55
CA VAL A 238 -15.70 -5.27 -22.24
C VAL A 238 -14.74 -4.11 -22.46
N CYS A 239 -14.99 -2.98 -21.80
CA CYS A 239 -14.05 -1.84 -21.80
C CYS A 239 -12.91 -2.10 -20.80
N VAL A 240 -11.68 -1.89 -21.26
CA VAL A 240 -10.48 -1.84 -20.42
C VAL A 240 -9.95 -0.41 -20.45
N THR A 241 -9.61 0.11 -19.27
CA THR A 241 -9.05 1.44 -19.08
C THR A 241 -7.69 1.34 -18.40
N ILE A 242 -6.69 2.03 -18.96
CA ILE A 242 -5.35 2.14 -18.41
C ILE A 242 -5.06 3.60 -18.12
N SER A 243 -4.59 3.90 -16.91
CA SER A 243 -4.25 5.23 -16.45
C SER A 243 -2.79 5.25 -16.03
N VAL A 244 -1.98 6.08 -16.69
CA VAL A 244 -0.56 6.28 -16.35
C VAL A 244 -0.36 7.71 -15.89
N LYS A 245 0.13 7.89 -14.66
CA LYS A 245 0.43 9.19 -14.08
C LYS A 245 1.93 9.31 -13.82
N ASN A 246 2.53 10.41 -14.25
CA ASN A 246 3.86 10.79 -13.83
C ASN A 246 3.80 11.44 -12.45
N ILE A 247 4.52 10.88 -11.47
CA ILE A 247 4.60 11.41 -10.11
C ILE A 247 5.88 12.21 -9.85
N GLN A 248 6.76 12.29 -10.84
CA GLN A 248 8.01 13.04 -10.76
C GLN A 248 7.84 14.49 -11.23
N LYS A 249 8.74 15.38 -10.80
CA LYS A 249 8.77 16.78 -11.25
C LYS A 249 9.46 17.01 -12.60
N ARG A 250 9.88 15.93 -13.28
CA ARG A 250 10.46 16.00 -14.62
C ARG A 250 9.66 15.18 -15.62
N LYS A 251 9.88 15.45 -16.90
CA LYS A 251 9.24 14.71 -17.98
C LYS A 251 9.75 13.26 -18.00
N VAL A 252 8.83 12.33 -18.25
CA VAL A 252 9.12 10.91 -18.37
C VAL A 252 8.70 10.44 -19.76
N ASN A 253 9.62 9.77 -20.46
CA ASN A 253 9.29 9.07 -21.71
C ASN A 253 8.77 7.69 -21.36
N VAL A 254 7.60 7.31 -21.88
CA VAL A 254 6.91 6.07 -21.49
C VAL A 254 6.62 5.23 -22.74
N SER A 255 6.95 3.96 -22.67
CA SER A 255 6.50 2.90 -23.59
C SER A 255 5.58 1.96 -22.81
N LEU A 256 4.28 2.02 -23.09
CA LEU A 256 3.24 1.25 -22.41
C LEU A 256 2.89 0.03 -23.25
N LEU A 257 3.02 -1.16 -22.68
CA LEU A 257 2.77 -2.44 -23.33
C LEU A 257 1.71 -3.22 -22.57
N ASP A 258 0.62 -3.54 -23.25
CA ASP A 258 -0.49 -4.28 -22.66
C ASP A 258 -0.88 -5.51 -23.47
N LEU A 259 -1.33 -6.54 -22.76
CA LEU A 259 -1.82 -7.78 -23.34
C LEU A 259 -3.30 -7.99 -22.99
N PRO A 260 -4.17 -8.30 -23.97
CA PRO A 260 -5.50 -8.79 -23.67
C PRO A 260 -5.40 -10.16 -22.97
N PRO A 261 -6.39 -10.55 -22.15
CA PRO A 261 -6.43 -11.92 -21.61
C PRO A 261 -6.44 -12.95 -22.75
N ALA A 262 -5.85 -14.13 -22.53
CA ALA A 262 -5.54 -15.10 -23.60
C ALA A 262 -6.74 -15.57 -24.46
N THR A 263 -7.96 -15.49 -23.94
CA THR A 263 -9.20 -15.91 -24.62
C THR A 263 -9.92 -14.75 -25.29
N PHE A 264 -9.41 -13.53 -25.15
CA PHE A 264 -10.03 -12.30 -25.61
C PHE A 264 -9.40 -11.77 -26.90
N THR A 265 -10.23 -11.13 -27.72
CA THR A 265 -9.80 -10.41 -28.93
C THR A 265 -10.10 -8.92 -28.79
N VAL A 266 -9.20 -8.07 -29.26
CA VAL A 266 -9.39 -6.61 -29.24
C VAL A 266 -10.34 -6.22 -30.37
N THR A 267 -11.43 -5.51 -30.06
CA THR A 267 -12.47 -5.12 -31.02
C THR A 267 -12.38 -3.67 -31.48
N SER A 268 -11.88 -2.78 -30.64
CA SER A 268 -11.65 -1.39 -31.00
C SER A 268 -10.64 -0.73 -30.07
N ILE A 269 -9.85 0.18 -30.63
CA ILE A 269 -8.89 1.02 -29.89
C ILE A 269 -9.33 2.46 -30.08
N SER A 270 -9.76 3.12 -29.01
CA SER A 270 -9.94 4.58 -29.03
C SER A 270 -8.56 5.23 -29.07
N ARG A 271 -8.04 5.53 -30.27
CA ARG A 271 -6.81 6.31 -30.46
C ARG A 271 -7.15 7.80 -30.47
N SER A 272 -6.74 8.53 -29.44
CA SER A 272 -6.44 9.96 -29.58
C SER A 272 -4.96 10.05 -29.96
N ASP A 273 -4.68 10.75 -31.06
CA ASP A 273 -3.37 11.00 -31.68
C ASP A 273 -2.94 9.95 -32.71
N GLY A 274 -2.82 10.46 -33.95
CA GLY A 274 -2.60 9.69 -35.15
C GLY A 274 -1.20 9.10 -35.19
N ASP A 275 -1.14 7.78 -35.24
CA ASP A 275 -0.15 7.13 -36.08
C ASP A 275 -0.79 5.90 -36.74
N GLY A 276 -0.57 5.79 -38.04
CA GLY A 276 -1.24 4.83 -38.91
C GLY A 276 -0.56 3.47 -38.84
N MET A 277 -1.29 2.44 -38.43
CA MET A 277 -0.97 1.07 -38.79
C MET A 277 -2.26 0.31 -39.10
N GLY A 278 -2.22 -0.49 -40.17
CA GLY A 278 -3.35 -1.16 -40.80
C GLY A 278 -3.99 -2.30 -39.98
N PRO A 279 -4.86 -3.10 -40.62
CA PRO A 279 -5.86 -3.94 -39.97
C PRO A 279 -5.33 -5.32 -39.58
N GLU A 280 -4.14 -5.38 -38.97
CA GLU A 280 -3.67 -6.59 -38.29
C GLU A 280 -3.78 -6.34 -36.80
N SER A 281 -4.69 -7.07 -36.13
CA SER A 281 -4.85 -7.04 -34.68
C SER A 281 -3.51 -7.40 -34.03
N PRO A 282 -2.79 -6.45 -33.40
CA PRO A 282 -1.51 -6.77 -32.84
C PRO A 282 -1.73 -7.69 -31.62
N ASP A 283 -0.87 -8.71 -31.46
CA ASP A 283 -0.89 -9.62 -30.30
C ASP A 283 -0.75 -8.87 -28.95
N TYR A 284 -0.31 -7.61 -29.00
CA TYR A 284 -0.13 -6.72 -27.87
C TYR A 284 -0.45 -5.27 -28.26
N LEU A 285 -0.89 -4.47 -27.29
CA LEU A 285 -1.11 -3.05 -27.45
C LEU A 285 0.14 -2.29 -27.01
N ASN A 286 0.53 -1.28 -27.79
CA ASN A 286 1.71 -0.47 -27.52
C ASN A 286 1.41 1.02 -27.69
N TRP A 287 1.80 1.84 -26.72
CA TRP A 287 1.73 3.29 -26.79
C TRP A 287 3.04 3.92 -26.35
N ASN A 288 3.57 4.83 -27.17
CA ASN A 288 4.74 5.64 -26.81
C ASN A 288 4.30 7.08 -26.62
N PHE A 289 4.62 7.67 -25.47
CA PHE A 289 4.25 9.04 -25.16
C PHE A 289 5.19 9.66 -24.13
N VAL A 290 5.13 10.99 -24.01
CA VAL A 290 5.81 11.74 -22.97
C VAL A 290 4.77 12.25 -21.99
N LEU A 291 5.06 12.15 -20.69
CA LEU A 291 4.27 12.77 -19.63
C LEU A 291 5.04 13.95 -19.03
N ALA A 292 4.41 15.12 -19.00
CA ALA A 292 4.85 16.26 -18.21
C ALA A 292 4.73 15.96 -16.70
N PRO A 293 5.37 16.77 -15.83
CA PRO A 293 5.21 16.63 -14.39
C PRO A 293 3.74 16.62 -13.97
N GLU A 294 3.36 15.67 -13.11
CA GLU A 294 1.98 15.44 -12.63
C GLU A 294 0.95 15.08 -13.72
N GLU A 295 1.35 14.99 -15.00
CA GLU A 295 0.44 14.66 -16.09
C GLU A 295 -0.05 13.22 -15.95
N LYS A 296 -1.34 13.04 -16.23
CA LYS A 296 -1.99 11.73 -16.30
C LYS A 296 -2.56 11.54 -17.70
N LYS A 297 -2.23 10.42 -18.35
CA LYS A 297 -2.88 9.97 -19.58
C LYS A 297 -3.70 8.72 -19.31
N THR A 298 -4.86 8.65 -19.97
CA THR A 298 -5.78 7.53 -19.88
C THR A 298 -6.03 6.98 -21.27
N PHE A 299 -5.88 5.66 -21.41
CA PHE A 299 -6.16 4.91 -22.61
C PHE A 299 -7.33 3.99 -22.37
N SER A 300 -8.17 3.80 -23.37
CA SER A 300 -9.25 2.82 -23.34
C SER A 300 -9.25 1.98 -24.60
N TYR A 301 -9.63 0.72 -24.45
CA TYR A 301 -9.83 -0.21 -25.55
C TYR A 301 -10.89 -1.24 -25.18
N TYR A 302 -11.48 -1.89 -26.18
CA TYR A 302 -12.51 -2.90 -25.97
C TYR A 302 -12.00 -4.28 -26.36
N ILE A 303 -12.34 -5.26 -25.54
CA ILE A 303 -12.03 -6.68 -25.75
C ILE A 303 -13.31 -7.51 -25.70
N LYS A 304 -13.36 -8.64 -26.40
CA LYS A 304 -14.45 -9.61 -26.29
C LYS A 304 -13.91 -11.03 -26.20
N SER A 305 -14.64 -11.92 -25.54
CA SER A 305 -14.37 -13.35 -25.52
C SER A 305 -15.67 -14.10 -25.69
N ASP A 306 -15.62 -15.19 -26.45
CA ASP A 306 -16.76 -16.11 -26.55
C ASP A 306 -16.70 -17.20 -25.47
N GLN A 307 -15.57 -17.32 -24.76
CA GLN A 307 -15.34 -18.37 -23.77
C GLN A 307 -15.90 -17.99 -22.39
N PRO A 308 -16.90 -18.73 -21.88
CA PRO A 308 -17.43 -18.51 -20.53
C PRO A 308 -16.40 -18.80 -19.44
N GLY A 309 -16.61 -18.20 -18.27
CA GLY A 309 -15.77 -18.40 -17.08
C GLY A 309 -15.08 -17.12 -16.61
N ALA A 310 -14.31 -17.27 -15.53
CA ALA A 310 -13.52 -16.19 -14.95
C ALA A 310 -12.15 -16.10 -15.61
N HIS A 311 -11.81 -14.93 -16.14
CA HIS A 311 -10.55 -14.68 -16.84
C HIS A 311 -9.76 -13.59 -16.13
N ARG A 312 -8.51 -13.89 -15.78
CA ARG A 312 -7.61 -12.91 -15.15
C ARG A 312 -7.18 -11.86 -16.18
N VAL A 313 -7.24 -10.59 -15.80
CA VAL A 313 -6.71 -9.49 -16.60
C VAL A 313 -5.20 -9.42 -16.38
N PRO A 314 -4.36 -9.54 -17.43
CA PRO A 314 -2.92 -9.37 -17.30
C PRO A 314 -2.57 -7.97 -16.80
N GLN A 315 -1.49 -7.82 -16.04
CA GLN A 315 -0.94 -6.51 -15.71
C GLN A 315 -0.44 -5.82 -16.98
N VAL A 316 -0.60 -4.50 -17.04
CA VAL A 316 0.06 -3.70 -18.07
C VAL A 316 1.49 -3.42 -17.61
N HIS A 317 2.43 -3.42 -18.54
CA HIS A 317 3.84 -3.13 -18.29
C HIS A 317 4.24 -1.79 -18.92
N THR A 318 5.13 -1.06 -18.27
CA THR A 318 5.74 0.14 -18.82
C THR A 318 7.24 0.07 -18.77
N TYR A 319 7.87 0.50 -19.86
CA TYR A 319 9.27 0.88 -19.88
C TYR A 319 9.33 2.40 -19.88
N SER A 320 9.82 2.98 -18.80
CA SER A 320 9.89 4.43 -18.64
C SER A 320 11.34 4.89 -18.58
N ASN A 321 11.63 6.07 -19.11
CA ASN A 321 12.95 6.70 -19.03
C ASN A 321 12.82 8.05 -18.33
N LEU A 322 13.40 8.13 -17.14
CA LEU A 322 13.54 9.36 -16.36
C LEU A 322 15.00 9.78 -16.41
N CYS A 323 15.30 10.86 -17.11
CA CYS A 323 16.64 11.46 -17.15
C CYS A 323 17.79 10.49 -17.51
N GLY A 324 17.53 9.53 -18.41
CA GLY A 324 18.51 8.55 -18.87
C GLY A 324 18.43 7.20 -18.15
N GLN A 325 17.88 7.14 -16.95
CA GLN A 325 17.64 5.89 -16.22
C GLN A 325 16.34 5.23 -16.68
N THR A 326 16.38 3.92 -16.89
CA THR A 326 15.23 3.12 -17.33
C THR A 326 14.59 2.40 -16.15
N TYR A 327 13.26 2.44 -16.08
CA TYR A 327 12.46 1.72 -15.10
C TYR A 327 11.50 0.77 -15.81
N ASN A 328 11.19 -0.34 -15.13
CA ASN A 328 10.22 -1.34 -15.59
C ASN A 328 9.15 -1.52 -14.51
N GLU A 329 8.01 -0.89 -14.73
CA GLU A 329 6.91 -0.81 -13.77
C GLU A 329 5.70 -1.58 -14.31
N CYS A 330 4.85 -2.10 -13.43
CA CYS A 330 3.62 -2.78 -13.84
C CYS A 330 2.42 -2.30 -13.02
N SER A 331 1.22 -2.42 -13.58
CA SER A 331 -0.01 -2.07 -12.85
C SER A 331 -0.28 -3.04 -11.71
N ASP A 332 -0.94 -2.56 -10.66
CA ASP A 332 -1.46 -3.31 -9.51
C ASP A 332 -2.68 -4.23 -9.82
N SER A 333 -2.89 -4.64 -11.08
CA SER A 333 -4.15 -5.26 -11.48
C SER A 333 -4.33 -6.70 -10.98
N ASP A 334 -5.33 -6.90 -10.12
CA ASP A 334 -5.90 -8.20 -9.75
C ASP A 334 -7.29 -8.44 -10.38
N ASN A 335 -7.64 -7.71 -11.44
CA ASN A 335 -8.98 -7.77 -12.01
C ASN A 335 -9.29 -9.14 -12.63
N ILE A 336 -10.54 -9.55 -12.44
CA ILE A 336 -11.12 -10.74 -13.04
C ILE A 336 -12.36 -10.31 -13.83
N ILE A 337 -12.44 -10.75 -15.08
CA ILE A 337 -13.61 -10.59 -15.94
C ILE A 337 -14.35 -11.93 -15.95
N THR A 338 -15.61 -11.93 -15.55
CA THR A 338 -16.48 -13.12 -15.65
C THR A 338 -17.30 -13.05 -16.92
N ILE A 339 -17.11 -14.02 -17.81
CA ILE A 339 -17.89 -14.18 -19.04
C ILE A 339 -19.00 -15.19 -18.79
N PHE A 340 -20.25 -14.75 -18.93
CA PHE A 340 -21.42 -15.62 -18.90
C PHE A 340 -21.73 -16.11 -20.31
N GLU A 341 -22.29 -17.32 -20.41
CA GLU A 341 -22.90 -17.76 -21.67
C GLU A 341 -24.00 -16.77 -22.06
N ASN A 342 -24.12 -16.48 -23.36
CA ASN A 342 -25.31 -15.79 -23.85
C ASN A 342 -26.52 -16.65 -23.49
N ILE A 343 -27.43 -16.07 -22.72
CA ILE A 343 -28.74 -16.67 -22.54
C ILE A 343 -29.46 -16.48 -23.88
N SER A 344 -29.38 -17.49 -24.75
CA SER A 344 -30.29 -17.57 -25.87
C SER A 344 -31.67 -17.78 -25.27
N TYR A 345 -32.50 -16.75 -25.27
CA TYR A 345 -33.93 -16.97 -25.33
C TYR A 345 -34.17 -17.68 -26.66
N LEU A 346 -34.15 -19.03 -26.62
CA LEU A 346 -34.99 -19.76 -27.54
C LEU A 346 -36.37 -19.11 -27.38
N PRO A 347 -36.97 -18.52 -28.43
CA PRO A 347 -38.36 -18.13 -28.34
C PRO A 347 -39.06 -19.39 -27.86
N TYR A 348 -39.68 -19.29 -26.68
CA TYR A 348 -40.29 -20.41 -26.02
C TYR A 348 -41.36 -20.95 -26.97
N ARG A 349 -41.01 -21.94 -27.79
CA ARG A 349 -41.96 -22.73 -28.55
C ARG A 349 -42.41 -23.81 -27.61
N ASN A 350 -43.45 -23.50 -26.86
CA ASN A 350 -44.23 -24.51 -26.20
C ASN A 350 -44.91 -25.35 -27.31
N GLU A 351 -44.24 -26.40 -27.76
CA GLU A 351 -44.90 -27.50 -28.46
C GLU A 351 -45.56 -28.47 -27.46
N THR A 352 -45.84 -28.02 -26.24
CA THR A 352 -46.89 -28.60 -25.40
C THR A 352 -48.18 -27.83 -25.68
N HIS A 353 -49.27 -28.55 -25.91
CA HIS A 353 -50.61 -28.02 -26.24
C HIS A 353 -51.26 -27.26 -25.06
N THR A 354 -50.56 -26.30 -24.46
CA THR A 354 -50.94 -25.57 -23.25
C THR A 354 -51.08 -24.07 -23.46
N GLU A 355 -50.71 -23.55 -24.64
CA GLU A 355 -50.92 -22.16 -25.05
C GLU A 355 -51.73 -22.11 -26.35
N VAL A 356 -52.70 -21.20 -26.43
CA VAL A 356 -53.38 -20.85 -27.68
C VAL A 356 -53.06 -19.43 -28.06
N THR A 357 -52.67 -19.22 -29.32
CA THR A 357 -52.56 -17.89 -29.90
C THR A 357 -53.80 -17.59 -30.73
N ILE A 358 -54.50 -16.50 -30.41
CA ILE A 358 -55.65 -16.02 -31.16
C ILE A 358 -55.44 -14.58 -31.61
N SER A 359 -56.07 -14.21 -32.72
CA SER A 359 -56.03 -12.82 -33.19
C SER A 359 -56.95 -11.93 -32.35
N SER A 360 -56.56 -10.68 -32.17
CA SER A 360 -57.38 -9.62 -31.56
C SER A 360 -58.80 -9.59 -32.16
N GLY A 361 -59.81 -9.57 -31.29
CA GLY A 361 -61.23 -9.57 -31.65
C GLY A 361 -61.85 -10.94 -31.92
N VAL A 362 -61.08 -12.03 -31.84
CA VAL A 362 -61.61 -13.41 -31.97
C VAL A 362 -62.28 -13.85 -30.66
N ASP A 363 -63.36 -14.62 -30.79
CA ASP A 363 -64.09 -15.19 -29.66
C ASP A 363 -63.20 -16.13 -28.81
N LEU A 364 -63.17 -15.85 -27.52
CA LEU A 364 -62.40 -16.49 -26.47
C LEU A 364 -63.23 -17.47 -25.63
N SER A 365 -64.56 -17.50 -25.82
CA SER A 365 -65.48 -18.26 -24.97
C SER A 365 -65.13 -19.75 -24.86
N SER A 366 -64.60 -20.35 -25.92
CA SER A 366 -64.15 -21.75 -25.94
C SER A 366 -62.94 -22.07 -25.06
N TYR A 367 -62.21 -21.04 -24.63
CA TYR A 367 -61.00 -21.16 -23.81
C TYR A 367 -61.23 -20.75 -22.35
N LEU A 368 -62.46 -20.38 -21.99
CA LEU A 368 -62.85 -19.98 -20.64
C LEU A 368 -63.82 -21.00 -20.03
N ASP A 369 -63.75 -21.18 -18.72
CA ASP A 369 -64.76 -21.93 -17.98
C ASP A 369 -66.04 -21.09 -17.77
N LYS A 370 -67.09 -21.72 -17.24
CA LYS A 370 -68.38 -21.06 -16.96
C LYS A 370 -68.31 -19.89 -15.96
N ASN A 371 -67.19 -19.72 -15.25
CA ASN A 371 -66.97 -18.66 -14.27
C ASN A 371 -65.96 -17.60 -14.78
N GLY A 372 -65.52 -17.71 -16.03
CA GLY A 372 -64.59 -16.78 -16.69
C GLY A 372 -63.11 -17.08 -16.45
N TYR A 373 -62.73 -18.26 -15.97
CA TYR A 373 -61.32 -18.64 -15.79
C TYR A 373 -60.74 -19.24 -17.08
N SER A 374 -59.54 -18.81 -17.47
CA SER A 374 -58.81 -19.37 -18.59
C SER A 374 -58.43 -20.85 -18.35
N LEU A 375 -58.74 -21.71 -19.32
CA LEU A 375 -58.49 -23.16 -19.26
C LEU A 375 -57.04 -23.52 -19.63
N LEU A 376 -56.34 -22.61 -20.31
CA LEU A 376 -54.98 -22.69 -20.82
C LEU A 376 -54.36 -21.29 -20.92
N ASP A 377 -53.07 -21.20 -21.25
CA ASP A 377 -52.42 -19.92 -21.49
C ASP A 377 -52.94 -19.34 -22.83
N ILE A 378 -53.32 -18.08 -22.85
CA ILE A 378 -53.92 -17.45 -24.04
C ILE A 378 -53.07 -16.25 -24.44
N ARG A 379 -52.66 -16.21 -25.70
CA ARG A 379 -52.00 -15.06 -26.33
C ARG A 379 -52.94 -14.41 -27.33
N VAL A 380 -53.39 -13.20 -27.02
CA VAL A 380 -54.21 -12.38 -27.92
C VAL A 380 -53.31 -11.42 -28.65
N GLU A 381 -53.14 -11.57 -29.97
CA GLU A 381 -52.20 -10.78 -30.76
C GLU A 381 -52.89 -9.88 -31.79
N ASN A 382 -52.41 -8.65 -31.94
CA ASN A 382 -52.63 -7.82 -33.10
C ASN A 382 -51.32 -7.71 -33.88
N LYS A 383 -51.22 -8.45 -34.99
CA LYS A 383 -50.00 -8.52 -35.83
C LYS A 383 -49.67 -7.20 -36.52
N GLU A 384 -50.68 -6.40 -36.87
CA GLU A 384 -50.46 -5.10 -37.54
C GLU A 384 -49.84 -4.08 -36.59
N LEU A 385 -50.15 -4.20 -35.30
CA LEU A 385 -49.63 -3.34 -34.24
C LEU A 385 -48.42 -3.93 -33.52
N ASP A 386 -47.99 -5.14 -33.88
CA ASP A 386 -46.99 -5.95 -33.17
C ASP A 386 -47.16 -5.92 -31.63
N ALA A 387 -48.43 -6.02 -31.20
CA ALA A 387 -48.83 -5.95 -29.81
C ALA A 387 -49.57 -7.23 -29.41
N PHE A 388 -49.35 -7.71 -28.19
CA PHE A 388 -50.12 -8.84 -27.66
C PHE A 388 -50.36 -8.72 -26.16
N ILE A 389 -51.40 -9.43 -25.71
CA ILE A 389 -51.69 -9.67 -24.30
C ILE A 389 -51.52 -11.15 -24.04
N PHE A 390 -50.72 -11.48 -23.02
CA PHE A 390 -50.57 -12.83 -22.50
C PHE A 390 -51.40 -13.00 -21.23
N ILE A 391 -52.26 -14.01 -21.25
CA ILE A 391 -53.20 -14.35 -20.18
C ILE A 391 -52.80 -15.73 -19.66
N PRO A 392 -52.26 -15.82 -18.43
CA PRO A 392 -51.95 -17.10 -17.82
C PRO A 392 -53.18 -17.99 -17.67
N LYS A 393 -52.99 -19.30 -17.69
CA LYS A 393 -54.01 -20.28 -17.30
C LYS A 393 -54.50 -20.03 -15.88
N GLY A 394 -55.81 -20.14 -15.67
CA GLY A 394 -56.46 -19.91 -14.38
C GLY A 394 -56.66 -18.44 -14.06
N THR A 395 -56.39 -17.52 -15.00
CA THR A 395 -56.75 -16.11 -14.86
C THR A 395 -58.24 -15.92 -15.08
N ARG A 396 -58.88 -15.21 -14.15
CA ARG A 396 -60.28 -14.82 -14.25
C ARG A 396 -60.41 -13.57 -15.11
N LEU A 397 -61.24 -13.62 -16.16
CA LEU A 397 -61.47 -12.53 -17.10
C LEU A 397 -62.95 -12.13 -17.07
N LEU A 398 -63.26 -10.98 -16.47
CA LEU A 398 -64.62 -10.47 -16.38
C LEU A 398 -64.76 -9.11 -17.07
N ASP A 399 -65.90 -8.86 -17.69
CA ASP A 399 -66.25 -7.56 -18.24
C ASP A 399 -66.82 -6.61 -17.15
N SER A 400 -67.24 -5.41 -17.54
CA SER A 400 -67.84 -4.43 -16.65
C SER A 400 -69.17 -4.87 -16.03
N HIS A 401 -69.86 -5.87 -16.59
CA HIS A 401 -71.08 -6.46 -16.05
C HIS A 401 -70.81 -7.69 -15.16
N LYS A 402 -69.54 -8.03 -14.91
CA LYS A 402 -69.09 -9.24 -14.19
C LYS A 402 -69.42 -10.54 -14.93
N GLU A 403 -69.58 -10.48 -16.24
CA GLU A 403 -69.74 -11.63 -17.12
C GLU A 403 -68.39 -12.02 -17.75
N SER A 404 -68.27 -13.26 -18.21
CA SER A 404 -67.03 -13.73 -18.85
C SER A 404 -66.76 -12.95 -20.13
N ILE A 405 -65.54 -12.46 -20.30
CA ILE A 405 -65.13 -11.74 -21.52
C ILE A 405 -65.26 -12.66 -22.74
N GLN A 406 -65.89 -12.18 -23.80
CA GLN A 406 -66.08 -12.94 -25.04
C GLN A 406 -64.96 -12.72 -26.05
N ALA A 407 -64.39 -11.53 -26.15
CA ALA A 407 -63.30 -11.23 -27.05
C ALA A 407 -62.45 -10.11 -26.45
N ILE A 408 -61.16 -10.10 -26.79
CA ILE A 408 -60.23 -9.04 -26.39
C ILE A 408 -59.74 -8.37 -27.67
N THR A 409 -59.87 -7.06 -27.73
CA THR A 409 -59.44 -6.27 -28.89
C THR A 409 -58.31 -5.34 -28.49
N ILE A 410 -57.25 -5.33 -29.28
CA ILE A 410 -56.13 -4.40 -29.20
C ILE A 410 -56.20 -3.52 -30.44
N THR A 411 -56.45 -2.23 -30.28
CA THR A 411 -56.54 -1.26 -31.39
C THR A 411 -55.59 -0.09 -31.18
N GLU A 412 -55.17 0.54 -32.27
CA GLU A 412 -54.54 1.85 -32.20
C GLU A 412 -55.62 2.91 -31.96
N VAL A 413 -55.39 3.83 -31.03
CA VAL A 413 -56.34 4.89 -30.67
C VAL A 413 -55.69 6.26 -30.77
N ASP A 414 -56.51 7.29 -30.96
CA ASP A 414 -56.05 8.67 -30.94
C ASP A 414 -55.41 9.00 -29.60
N GLN A 415 -54.24 9.64 -29.65
CA GLN A 415 -53.44 9.98 -28.49
C GLN A 415 -54.19 10.98 -27.57
N PRO A 416 -54.49 10.61 -26.31
CA PRO A 416 -54.94 11.57 -25.31
C PRO A 416 -53.91 12.68 -25.06
N SER A 417 -54.34 13.81 -24.48
CA SER A 417 -53.44 14.90 -24.09
C SER A 417 -52.29 14.38 -23.21
N LEU A 418 -51.04 14.65 -23.61
CA LEU A 418 -49.86 14.22 -22.87
C LEU A 418 -49.48 15.25 -21.79
N PRO A 419 -48.86 14.81 -20.68
CA PRO A 419 -48.18 15.70 -19.76
C PRO A 419 -47.05 16.46 -20.48
N ALA A 420 -46.81 17.73 -20.11
CA ALA A 420 -45.79 18.56 -20.75
C ALA A 420 -44.35 18.01 -20.63
N SER A 421 -44.11 17.08 -19.70
CA SER A 421 -42.82 16.45 -19.43
C SER A 421 -42.56 15.19 -20.24
N LEU A 422 -43.54 14.69 -21.02
CA LEU A 422 -43.43 13.43 -21.74
C LEU A 422 -43.81 13.60 -23.21
N LEU A 423 -43.22 12.78 -24.06
CA LEU A 423 -43.60 12.64 -25.47
C LEU A 423 -44.05 11.21 -25.76
N LEU A 424 -44.92 11.08 -26.76
CA LEU A 424 -45.30 9.77 -27.28
C LEU A 424 -44.09 9.16 -27.99
N ALA A 425 -43.60 8.06 -27.45
CA ALA A 425 -42.44 7.36 -27.96
C ALA A 425 -42.81 6.47 -29.17
N GLU A 426 -44.02 5.89 -29.12
CA GLU A 426 -44.58 5.00 -30.16
C GLU A 426 -46.05 5.33 -30.48
N LYS A 427 -46.97 4.37 -30.24
CA LYS A 427 -48.42 4.45 -30.48
C LYS A 427 -49.20 4.41 -29.17
N CYS A 428 -50.47 4.81 -29.23
CA CYS A 428 -51.44 4.56 -28.16
C CYS A 428 -52.30 3.34 -28.50
N TYR A 429 -52.45 2.44 -27.55
CA TYR A 429 -53.14 1.18 -27.66
C TYR A 429 -54.39 1.21 -26.78
N GLY A 430 -55.56 1.07 -27.39
CA GLY A 430 -56.82 0.85 -26.69
C GLY A 430 -57.05 -0.65 -26.50
N LEU A 431 -57.34 -1.05 -25.27
CA LEU A 431 -57.74 -2.42 -24.94
C LEU A 431 -59.25 -2.45 -24.65
N GLU A 432 -59.95 -3.41 -25.25
CA GLU A 432 -61.39 -3.62 -25.08
C GLU A 432 -61.70 -5.07 -24.68
N PRO A 433 -62.79 -5.33 -23.92
CA PRO A 433 -63.84 -4.38 -23.51
C PRO A 433 -63.46 -3.47 -22.32
N GLU A 434 -63.96 -2.24 -22.32
CA GLU A 434 -63.74 -1.29 -21.22
C GLU A 434 -64.33 -1.80 -19.90
N GLY A 435 -63.60 -1.58 -18.80
CA GLY A 435 -64.00 -2.03 -17.46
C GLY A 435 -63.79 -3.53 -17.22
N ALA A 436 -62.98 -4.17 -18.07
CA ALA A 436 -62.51 -5.52 -17.83
C ALA A 436 -61.60 -5.60 -16.59
N GLU A 437 -61.74 -6.69 -15.84
CA GLU A 437 -60.95 -6.99 -14.64
C GLU A 437 -60.28 -8.37 -14.76
N PHE A 438 -59.04 -8.45 -14.30
CA PHE A 438 -58.23 -9.68 -14.31
C PHE A 438 -57.76 -10.07 -12.91
N ASP A 439 -57.81 -11.36 -12.61
CA ASP A 439 -57.20 -11.92 -11.40
C ASP A 439 -56.59 -13.30 -11.68
N PRO A 440 -55.25 -13.47 -11.66
CA PRO A 440 -54.22 -12.43 -11.44
C PRO A 440 -54.01 -11.51 -12.66
N PHE A 441 -52.99 -10.64 -12.61
CA PHE A 441 -52.62 -9.74 -13.70
C PHE A 441 -52.34 -10.48 -15.03
N CYS A 442 -52.64 -9.80 -16.14
CA CYS A 442 -52.23 -10.22 -17.49
C CYS A 442 -50.98 -9.43 -17.90
N ARG A 443 -50.20 -9.93 -18.87
CA ARG A 443 -49.04 -9.19 -19.39
C ARG A 443 -49.34 -8.55 -20.73
N LEU A 444 -49.18 -7.23 -20.81
CA LEU A 444 -49.20 -6.46 -22.06
C LEU A 444 -47.78 -6.38 -22.62
N ASP A 445 -47.63 -6.68 -23.90
CA ASP A 445 -46.35 -6.67 -24.61
C ASP A 445 -46.46 -5.85 -25.90
N LEU A 446 -45.69 -4.77 -25.97
CA LEU A 446 -45.71 -3.81 -27.07
C LEU A 446 -44.35 -3.80 -27.79
N SER A 447 -44.36 -3.68 -29.11
CA SER A 447 -43.14 -3.48 -29.89
C SER A 447 -42.55 -2.08 -29.64
N LEU A 448 -41.22 -2.01 -29.57
CA LEU A 448 -40.44 -0.77 -29.63
C LEU A 448 -39.70 -0.74 -30.97
N SER A 449 -39.83 0.34 -31.73
CA SER A 449 -39.04 0.52 -32.95
C SER A 449 -37.59 0.89 -32.63
N ASP A 450 -36.67 0.63 -33.56
CA ASP A 450 -35.29 1.12 -33.46
C ASP A 450 -35.19 2.67 -33.47
N SER A 451 -36.32 3.35 -33.69
CA SER A 451 -36.45 4.81 -33.83
C SER A 451 -37.22 5.49 -32.69
N VAL A 452 -37.37 4.82 -31.54
CA VAL A 452 -38.05 5.36 -30.35
C VAL A 452 -37.54 6.77 -30.04
N LYS A 453 -38.48 7.72 -30.00
CA LYS A 453 -38.18 9.11 -29.65
C LYS A 453 -38.09 9.25 -28.14
N GLY A 454 -37.09 9.98 -27.66
CA GLY A 454 -36.93 10.32 -26.24
C GLY A 454 -36.07 9.33 -25.45
N ASN A 455 -35.87 9.65 -24.17
CA ASN A 455 -35.09 8.85 -23.23
C ASN A 455 -36.03 8.06 -22.31
N PHE A 456 -35.60 6.85 -21.90
CA PHE A 456 -36.28 6.03 -20.90
C PHE A 456 -37.75 5.70 -21.26
N PRO A 457 -38.01 4.95 -22.35
CA PRO A 457 -39.37 4.55 -22.71
C PRO A 457 -40.02 3.72 -21.60
N ALA A 458 -41.24 4.07 -21.22
CA ALA A 458 -42.04 3.35 -20.21
C ALA A 458 -43.51 3.24 -20.62
N ILE A 459 -44.21 2.21 -20.12
CA ILE A 459 -45.65 2.05 -20.36
C ILE A 459 -46.43 2.91 -19.37
N TYR A 460 -47.32 3.76 -19.90
CA TYR A 460 -48.27 4.53 -19.12
C TYR A 460 -49.70 4.09 -19.42
N ARG A 461 -50.51 4.01 -18.37
CA ARG A 461 -51.95 3.77 -18.41
C ARG A 461 -52.69 5.10 -18.29
N TYR A 462 -53.59 5.40 -19.22
CA TYR A 462 -54.41 6.60 -19.16
C TYR A 462 -55.66 6.38 -18.30
N CYS A 463 -55.87 7.24 -17.30
CA CYS A 463 -57.05 7.22 -16.45
C CYS A 463 -58.06 8.25 -16.96
N GLY A 464 -59.10 7.79 -17.68
CA GLY A 464 -60.11 8.66 -18.29
C GLY A 464 -60.90 9.52 -17.30
N SER A 465 -61.15 9.05 -16.08
CA SER A 465 -61.91 9.79 -15.05
C SER A 465 -61.21 11.07 -14.59
N ASN A 466 -59.88 11.06 -14.56
CA ASN A 466 -59.07 12.19 -14.08
C ASN A 466 -58.21 12.83 -15.19
N SER A 467 -58.23 12.28 -16.41
CA SER A 467 -57.40 12.71 -17.55
C SER A 467 -55.89 12.72 -17.24
N ILE A 468 -55.41 11.71 -16.52
CA ILE A 468 -54.01 11.59 -16.05
C ILE A 468 -53.40 10.29 -16.58
N TRP A 469 -52.11 10.35 -16.94
CA TRP A 469 -51.29 9.19 -17.26
C TRP A 469 -50.58 8.68 -16.01
N ASN A 470 -50.76 7.40 -15.70
CA ASN A 470 -50.09 6.73 -14.59
C ASN A 470 -49.02 5.79 -15.13
N LEU A 471 -47.80 5.88 -14.58
CA LEU A 471 -46.73 4.97 -14.90
C LEU A 471 -47.12 3.55 -14.48
N THR A 472 -46.89 2.58 -15.37
CA THR A 472 -47.03 1.14 -15.09
C THR A 472 -45.64 0.53 -15.00
N ASP A 473 -45.40 -0.30 -14.00
CA ASP A 473 -44.11 -1.00 -13.88
C ASP A 473 -43.89 -1.87 -15.12
N CYS A 474 -42.80 -1.58 -15.85
CA CYS A 474 -42.52 -2.19 -17.14
C CYS A 474 -41.07 -2.67 -17.24
N ILE A 475 -40.87 -3.70 -18.05
CA ILE A 475 -39.57 -4.26 -18.39
C ILE A 475 -39.28 -3.92 -19.84
N VAL A 476 -38.12 -3.30 -20.10
CA VAL A 476 -37.67 -2.93 -21.44
C VAL A 476 -36.61 -3.94 -21.88
N ASN A 477 -36.86 -4.58 -23.03
CA ASN A 477 -35.90 -5.40 -23.77
C ASN A 477 -35.57 -4.71 -25.10
N GLU A 478 -34.59 -5.23 -25.86
CA GLU A 478 -34.05 -4.56 -27.06
C GLU A 478 -35.11 -3.95 -27.99
N ASN A 479 -36.16 -4.70 -28.33
CA ASN A 479 -37.21 -4.28 -29.28
C ASN A 479 -38.64 -4.40 -28.73
N ARG A 480 -38.82 -4.61 -27.42
CA ARG A 480 -40.14 -4.75 -26.79
C ARG A 480 -40.17 -4.16 -25.40
N ILE A 481 -41.35 -3.72 -25.00
CA ILE A 481 -41.65 -3.27 -23.65
C ILE A 481 -42.88 -4.00 -23.13
N SER A 482 -42.77 -4.55 -21.93
CA SER A 482 -43.82 -5.37 -21.33
C SER A 482 -44.22 -4.83 -19.96
N ALA A 483 -45.49 -4.91 -19.61
CA ALA A 483 -46.01 -4.53 -18.30
C ALA A 483 -47.12 -5.47 -17.85
N ASP A 484 -47.20 -5.71 -16.54
CA ASP A 484 -48.31 -6.44 -15.95
C ASP A 484 -49.50 -5.48 -15.76
N ILE A 485 -50.66 -5.84 -16.30
CA ILE A 485 -51.88 -5.03 -16.33
C ILE A 485 -53.01 -5.71 -15.56
N SER A 486 -53.81 -4.90 -14.87
CA SER A 486 -54.97 -5.33 -14.06
C SER A 486 -56.32 -5.12 -14.73
N ASP A 487 -56.35 -4.33 -15.80
CA ASP A 487 -57.58 -3.86 -16.41
C ASP A 487 -57.33 -3.47 -17.88
N PHE A 488 -58.41 -3.32 -18.63
CA PHE A 488 -58.34 -2.76 -19.98
C PHE A 488 -58.61 -1.26 -19.98
N SER A 489 -57.67 -0.56 -20.59
CA SER A 489 -57.63 0.89 -20.67
C SER A 489 -56.82 1.30 -21.91
N ILE A 490 -56.54 2.60 -22.02
CA ILE A 490 -55.61 3.11 -23.02
C ILE A 490 -54.20 3.06 -22.43
N TYR A 491 -53.30 2.39 -23.13
CA TYR A 491 -51.88 2.29 -22.79
C TYR A 491 -51.03 2.95 -23.87
N ALA A 492 -49.93 3.57 -23.49
CA ALA A 492 -48.98 4.15 -24.44
C ALA A 492 -47.56 3.99 -23.94
N VAL A 493 -46.61 3.91 -24.87
CA VAL A 493 -45.19 4.03 -24.55
C VAL A 493 -44.85 5.52 -24.60
N LEU A 494 -44.53 6.10 -23.44
CA LEU A 494 -44.10 7.49 -23.32
C LEU A 494 -42.64 7.55 -22.90
N ALA A 495 -41.95 8.61 -23.30
CA ALA A 495 -40.55 8.84 -22.99
C ALA A 495 -40.30 10.28 -22.58
N GLU A 496 -39.21 10.53 -21.87
CA GLU A 496 -38.75 11.88 -21.56
C GLU A 496 -38.15 12.55 -22.81
N PRO A 497 -38.31 13.88 -22.99
CA PRO A 497 -37.64 14.59 -24.07
C PRO A 497 -36.11 14.46 -23.94
N PRO A 498 -35.39 14.32 -25.08
CA PRO A 498 -33.94 14.25 -25.06
C PRO A 498 -33.38 15.52 -24.41
N GLN A 499 -32.55 15.36 -23.38
CA GLN A 499 -31.93 16.51 -22.71
C GLN A 499 -30.93 17.19 -23.65
N GLU A 500 -31.16 18.47 -23.98
CA GLU A 500 -30.16 19.29 -24.68
C GLU A 500 -28.96 19.53 -23.75
N ILE A 501 -27.87 18.80 -23.97
CA ILE A 501 -26.60 19.09 -23.30
C ILE A 501 -25.97 20.32 -23.99
N LYS A 502 -26.10 21.50 -23.37
CA LYS A 502 -25.33 22.68 -23.79
C LYS A 502 -23.87 22.54 -23.34
N LEU A 503 -23.02 22.07 -24.25
CA LEU A 503 -21.56 22.08 -24.07
C LEU A 503 -21.04 23.53 -24.15
N ASN A 504 -20.73 24.12 -22.99
CA ASN A 504 -20.02 25.40 -22.92
C ASN A 504 -18.52 25.18 -23.13
N VAL A 505 -18.08 25.18 -24.39
CA VAL A 505 -16.64 25.16 -24.73
C VAL A 505 -16.10 26.59 -24.63
N LYS A 506 -15.28 26.88 -23.61
CA LYS A 506 -14.45 28.09 -23.57
C LYS A 506 -13.21 27.85 -24.42
N ILE A 507 -13.16 28.42 -25.61
CA ILE A 507 -11.95 28.50 -26.41
C ILE A 507 -11.07 29.60 -25.79
N VAL A 508 -9.91 29.22 -25.26
CA VAL A 508 -8.89 30.17 -24.82
C VAL A 508 -8.04 30.53 -26.05
N PRO A 509 -7.94 31.82 -26.43
CA PRO A 509 -7.09 32.23 -27.55
C PRO A 509 -5.62 31.97 -27.21
N SER A 510 -4.90 31.41 -28.19
CA SER A 510 -3.45 31.16 -28.20
C SER A 510 -2.61 32.42 -28.15
#